data_AF-A0A967ZIF1-F1
#
_entry.id   AF-A0A967ZIF1-F1
#
_cell.length_a   1.000
_cell.length_b   1.000
_cell.length_c   1.000
_cell.angle_alpha   90.00
_cell.angle_beta   90.00
_cell.angle_gamma   90.00
#
_symmetry.space_group_name_H-M   'P 1'
#
loop_
_entity.id
_entity.type
_entity.pdbx_description
1 polymer ?
#
loop_
_entity_poly.entity_id
_entity_poly.type
_entity_poly.pdbx_seq_one_letter_code
_entity_poly.pdbx_strand_id
1 'polypeptide(L)'
;MLIRRAAIVLMHTGIVVGVLSLAKFHASVIAEPPYDFTASFRFPWALVYCGLLSATAYAVGLPDVPRRARQIAAATVVAVVGAIGAV
;
A
#
# COMPACT_ATOMS: atom_id res chain seq x y z
N MET A 1 -11.96 -19.78 8.09
CA MET A 1 -12.26 -18.35 8.32
C MET A 1 -11.12 -17.60 9.01
N LEU A 2 -10.47 -18.15 10.03
CA LEU A 2 -9.34 -17.51 10.74
C LEU A 2 -8.20 -17.04 9.82
N ILE A 3 -7.74 -17.89 8.89
CA ILE A 3 -6.65 -17.56 7.95
C ILE A 3 -7.00 -16.35 7.07
N ARG A 4 -8.25 -16.27 6.58
CA ARG A 4 -8.72 -15.13 5.77
C ARG A 4 -8.71 -13.84 6.59
N ARG A 5 -9.18 -13.87 7.83
CA ARG A 5 -9.17 -12.70 8.72
C ARG A 5 -7.74 -12.25 9.02
N ALA A 6 -6.84 -13.19 9.31
CA ALA A 6 -5.43 -12.90 9.52
C ALA A 6 -4.77 -12.26 8.28
N ALA A 7 -5.07 -12.77 7.08
CA ALA A 7 -4.57 -12.20 5.83
C ALA A 7 -5.07 -10.77 5.58
N ILE A 8 -6.35 -10.50 5.87
CA ILE A 8 -6.92 -9.15 5.76
C ILE A 8 -6.21 -8.19 6.71
N VAL A 9 -6.04 -8.57 7.99
CA VAL A 9 -5.35 -7.74 8.97
C VAL A 9 -3.91 -7.51 8.56
N LEU A 10 -3.18 -8.57 8.19
CA LEU A 10 -1.78 -8.47 7.79
C LEU A 10 -1.60 -7.58 6.56
N MET A 11 -2.48 -7.66 5.57
CA MET A 11 -2.43 -6.83 4.37
C MET A 11 -2.57 -5.34 4.70
N HIS A 12 -3.60 -4.96 5.45
CA HIS A 12 -3.84 -3.56 5.79
C HIS A 12 -2.76 -3.01 6.72
N THR A 13 -2.36 -3.78 7.73
CA THR A 13 -1.25 -3.40 8.61
C THR A 13 0.06 -3.27 7.82
N GLY A 14 0.31 -4.17 6.86
CA GLY A 14 1.48 -4.11 5.98
C GLY A 14 1.51 -2.86 5.11
N ILE A 15 0.36 -2.47 4.53
CA ILE A 15 0.21 -1.20 3.79
C ILE A 15 0.58 -0.02 4.69
N VAL A 16 -0.03 0.06 5.87
CA VAL A 16 0.18 1.19 6.80
C VAL A 16 1.64 1.24 7.27
N VAL A 17 2.19 0.13 7.75
CA VAL A 17 3.56 0.06 8.26
C VAL A 17 4.55 0.35 7.13
N GLY A 18 4.37 -0.22 5.95
CA GLY A 18 5.24 -0.01 4.80
C GLY A 18 5.30 1.45 4.38
N VAL A 19 4.14 2.08 4.16
CA VAL A 19 4.06 3.49 3.75
C VAL A 19 4.64 4.41 4.82
N LEU A 20 4.22 4.27 6.08
CA LEU A 20 4.64 5.19 7.14
C LEU A 20 6.13 5.05 7.47
N SER A 21 6.66 3.82 7.51
CA SER A 21 8.08 3.59 7.80
C SER A 21 8.96 4.14 6.68
N LEU A 22 8.60 3.89 5.42
CA LEU A 22 9.37 4.36 4.28
C LEU A 22 9.29 5.88 4.14
N ALA A 23 8.12 6.48 4.39
CA ALA A 23 7.95 7.93 4.37
C ALA A 23 8.76 8.62 5.49
N LYS A 24 8.77 8.04 6.70
CA LYS A 24 9.60 8.55 7.81
C LYS A 24 11.09 8.42 7.48
N PHE A 25 11.53 7.27 6.97
CA PHE A 25 12.91 7.05 6.57
C PHE A 25 13.36 8.05 5.49
N HIS A 26 12.52 8.27 4.47
CA HIS A 26 12.79 9.26 3.44
C HIS A 26 12.94 10.66 4.03
N ALA A 27 12.00 11.08 4.89
CA ALA A 27 12.01 12.42 5.48
C ALA A 27 13.21 12.69 6.40
N SER A 28 13.69 11.68 7.14
CA SER A 28 14.78 11.85 8.10
C SER A 28 16.17 11.55 7.54
N VAL A 29 16.28 10.69 6.53
CA VAL A 29 17.58 10.19 6.02
C VAL A 29 17.87 10.65 4.59
N ILE A 30 16.85 10.74 3.73
CA ILE A 30 17.05 11.00 2.29
C ILE A 30 16.77 12.47 1.93
N ALA A 31 15.80 13.09 2.59
CA ALA A 31 15.39 14.45 2.28
C ALA A 31 16.44 15.49 2.70
N GLU A 32 16.68 16.46 1.83
CA GLU A 32 17.56 17.60 2.08
C GLU A 32 16.79 18.91 1.85
N PRO A 33 16.54 19.72 2.89
CA PRO A 33 16.84 19.46 4.30
C PRO A 33 15.94 18.38 4.93
N PRO A 34 16.43 17.64 5.96
CA PRO A 34 15.60 16.71 6.73
C PRO A 34 14.43 17.43 7.40
N TYR A 35 13.29 16.76 7.49
CA TYR A 35 12.09 17.32 8.12
C TYR A 35 11.36 16.28 8.97
N ASP A 36 10.58 16.75 9.94
CA ASP A 36 9.71 15.85 10.69
C ASP A 36 8.48 15.47 9.86
N PHE A 37 8.48 14.26 9.32
CA PHE A 37 7.35 13.70 8.59
C PHE A 37 6.03 13.84 9.36
N THR A 38 5.99 13.47 10.65
CA THR A 38 4.76 13.42 11.46
C THR A 38 4.20 14.80 11.80
N ALA A 39 5.06 15.82 11.85
CA ALA A 39 4.67 17.22 12.06
C ALA A 39 4.57 18.01 10.75
N SER A 40 4.39 17.34 9.61
CA SER A 40 4.30 17.98 8.30
C SER A 40 2.94 17.75 7.64
N PHE A 41 2.59 18.62 6.69
CA PHE A 41 1.37 18.48 5.87
C PHE A 41 1.32 17.16 5.07
N ARG A 42 2.44 16.46 4.92
CA ARG A 42 2.54 15.20 4.16
C ARG A 42 2.01 14.00 4.95
N PHE A 43 2.00 14.07 6.28
CA PHE A 43 1.54 12.95 7.10
C PHE A 43 0.06 12.61 6.89
N PRO A 44 -0.89 13.58 6.92
CA PRO A 44 -2.28 13.31 6.57
C PRO A 44 -2.43 12.70 5.17
N TRP A 45 -1.68 13.20 4.18
CA TRP A 45 -1.71 12.66 2.82
C TRP A 45 -1.20 11.22 2.73
N ALA A 46 -0.21 10.84 3.54
CA ALA A 46 0.23 9.45 3.61
C ALA A 46 -0.87 8.53 4.17
N LEU A 47 -1.69 9.00 5.13
CA LEU A 47 -2.84 8.24 5.61
C LEU A 47 -3.93 8.09 4.54
N VAL A 48 -4.21 9.16 3.79
CA VAL A 48 -5.12 9.10 2.63
C VAL A 48 -4.59 8.10 1.59
N TYR A 49 -3.28 8.12 1.33
CA TYR A 49 -2.64 7.18 0.42
C TYR A 49 -2.75 5.73 0.90
N CYS A 50 -2.57 5.44 2.19
CA CYS A 50 -2.86 4.12 2.76
C CYS A 50 -4.32 3.69 2.53
N GLY A 51 -5.26 4.62 2.67
CA GLY A 51 -6.68 4.38 2.39
C GLY A 51 -6.92 4.03 0.92
N LEU A 52 -6.32 4.81 0.00
CA LEU A 52 -6.36 4.55 -1.44
C LEU A 52 -5.77 3.18 -1.80
N LEU A 53 -4.61 2.82 -1.24
CA LEU A 53 -4.01 1.50 -1.44
C LEU A 53 -4.91 0.38 -0.93
N SER A 54 -5.60 0.57 0.20
CA SER A 54 -6.56 -0.40 0.73
C SER A 54 -7.77 -0.55 -0.20
N ALA A 55 -8.28 0.56 -0.73
CA ALA A 55 -9.37 0.56 -1.71
C ALA A 55 -8.95 -0.14 -3.02
N THR A 56 -7.74 0.12 -3.51
CA THR A 56 -7.19 -0.56 -4.68
C THR A 56 -7.01 -2.05 -4.43
N ALA A 57 -6.50 -2.44 -3.25
CA ALA A 57 -6.38 -3.84 -2.85
C ALA A 57 -7.74 -4.55 -2.88
N TYR A 58 -8.78 -3.89 -2.36
CA TYR A 58 -10.16 -4.38 -2.48
C TYR A 58 -10.61 -4.50 -3.94
N ALA A 59 -10.36 -3.48 -4.76
CA ALA A 59 -10.76 -3.46 -6.17
C ALA A 59 -10.11 -4.59 -6.99
N VAL A 60 -8.87 -4.97 -6.70
CA VAL A 60 -8.17 -6.07 -7.36
C VAL A 60 -8.41 -7.44 -6.71
N GLY A 61 -9.27 -7.52 -5.68
CA GLY A 61 -9.67 -8.77 -5.04
C GLY A 61 -8.65 -9.34 -4.05
N LEU A 62 -7.68 -8.55 -3.59
CA LEU A 62 -6.81 -8.95 -2.49
C LEU A 62 -7.57 -8.92 -1.14
N PRO A 63 -7.24 -9.81 -0.19
CA PRO A 63 -6.23 -10.87 -0.26
C PRO A 63 -6.74 -12.18 -0.87
N ASP A 64 -8.01 -12.24 -1.29
CA ASP A 64 -8.70 -13.45 -1.73
C ASP A 64 -8.40 -13.83 -3.20
N VAL A 65 -7.28 -13.34 -3.76
CA VAL A 65 -6.87 -13.63 -5.15
C VAL A 65 -6.87 -15.14 -5.35
N PRO A 66 -7.56 -15.65 -6.39
CA PRO A 66 -7.71 -17.08 -6.59
C PRO A 66 -6.34 -17.75 -6.78
N ARG A 67 -6.14 -18.89 -6.11
CA ARG A 67 -4.85 -19.58 -5.90
C ARG A 67 -4.12 -20.10 -7.15
N ARG A 68 -4.59 -19.81 -8.37
CA ARG A 68 -3.93 -20.23 -9.61
C ARG A 68 -2.91 -19.16 -10.04
N ALA A 69 -1.67 -19.58 -10.27
CA ALA A 69 -0.55 -18.72 -10.68
C ALA A 69 -0.89 -17.76 -11.85
N ARG A 70 -1.72 -18.21 -12.80
CA ARG A 70 -2.19 -17.40 -13.93
C ARG A 70 -3.03 -16.18 -13.52
N GLN A 71 -3.85 -16.32 -12.47
CA GLN A 71 -4.70 -15.24 -11.98
C GLN A 71 -3.90 -14.25 -11.12
N ILE A 72 -2.91 -14.75 -10.36
CA ILE A 72 -1.93 -13.90 -9.66
C ILE A 72 -1.16 -13.05 -10.67
N ALA A 73 -0.61 -13.66 -11.72
CA ALA A 73 0.12 -12.94 -12.76
C ALA A 73 -0.74 -11.88 -13.46
N ALA A 74 -1.98 -12.21 -13.81
CA ALA A 74 -2.91 -11.25 -14.42
C ALA A 74 -3.25 -10.09 -13.47
N ALA A 75 -3.52 -10.36 -12.19
CA ALA A 75 -3.80 -9.33 -11.20
C ALA A 75 -2.61 -8.39 -10.98
N THR A 76 -1.38 -8.93 -10.92
CA THR A 76 -0.16 -8.13 -10.80
C THR A 76 0.05 -7.24 -12.04
N VAL A 77 -0.13 -7.77 -13.24
CA VAL A 77 -0.02 -7.00 -14.49
C VAL A 77 -1.06 -5.89 -14.53
N VAL A 78 -2.32 -6.19 -14.21
CA VAL A 78 -3.39 -5.18 -14.18
C VAL A 78 -3.11 -4.10 -13.13
N ALA A 79 -2.61 -4.47 -11.96
CA ALA A 79 -2.26 -3.51 -10.92
C ALA A 79 -1.12 -2.57 -11.35
N VAL A 80 -0.07 -3.12 -11.97
CA VAL A 80 1.08 -2.33 -12.48
C VAL A 80 0.66 -1.44 -13.63
N VAL A 81 -0.07 -1.97 -14.62
CA VAL A 81 -0.53 -1.21 -15.78
C VAL A 81 -1.53 -0.12 -15.36
N GLY A 82 -2.46 -0.44 -14.46
CA GLY A 82 -3.40 0.53 -13.90
C GLY A 82 -2.69 1.66 -13.14
N ALA A 83 -1.61 1.36 -12.42
CA ALA A 83 -0.80 2.37 -11.76
C ALA A 83 -0.02 3.25 -12.75
N ILE A 84 0.43 2.70 -13.88
CA ILE A 84 1.15 3.45 -14.93
C ILE A 84 0.17 4.31 -15.76
N GLY A 85 -1.02 3.80 -16.07
CA GLY A 85 -2.01 4.49 -16.91
C GLY A 85 -2.83 5.57 -16.18
N ALA A 86 -2.67 5.71 -14.87
CA ALA A 86 -3.32 6.74 -14.06
C ALA A 86 -2.41 7.96 -13.77
N VAL A 87 -1.23 8.02 -14.39
CA VAL A 87 -0.28 9.15 -14.40
C VAL A 87 -0.45 9.94 -15.70
#